data_AF-A0A7Y7DU62-F1
#
_entry.id   AF-A0A7Y7DU62-F1
#
_cell.length_a   1.000
_cell.length_b   1.000
_cell.length_c   1.000
_cell.angle_alpha   90.00
_cell.angle_beta   90.00
_cell.angle_gamma   90.00
#
_symmetry.space_group_name_H-M   'P 1'
#
loop_
_entity.id
_entity.type
_entity.pdbx_description
1 polymer ?
#
loop_
_entity_poly.entity_id
_entity_poly.type
_entity_poly.pdbx_seq_one_letter_code
_entity_poly.pdbx_strand_id
1 'polypeptide(L)'
;MKKIVSILFLFPVMSFAQETAEVSSEEREFALNVIKAIIEHDCDTYYNSIDDSVVLYLRAQDTIVAKTDMERQIKMLCQISIKNDSLNFAYYKKNFEQQFIDTKTLADKEFYRSGEEISTLGGLKFYEIEEGDIFFDGAYHKPRNRMDFILDDAFKFIMRKVNGEYRIILMTN
;
A
#
# COMPACT_ATOMS: atom_id res chain seq x y z
N MET A 1 -4.80 43.40 -44.60
CA MET A 1 -4.74 43.00 -43.17
C MET A 1 -4.99 41.49 -43.09
N LYS A 2 -3.94 40.68 -42.88
CA LYS A 2 -4.08 39.23 -42.71
C LYS A 2 -4.38 38.93 -41.24
N LYS A 3 -5.53 38.31 -40.94
CA LYS A 3 -5.86 37.79 -39.61
C LYS A 3 -5.22 36.41 -39.49
N ILE A 4 -4.24 36.27 -38.60
CA ILE A 4 -3.70 34.98 -38.18
C ILE A 4 -4.61 34.47 -37.07
N VAL A 5 -5.33 33.38 -37.33
CA VAL A 5 -6.08 32.66 -36.31
C VAL A 5 -5.12 31.68 -35.67
N SER A 6 -4.64 32.02 -34.47
CA SER A 6 -3.85 31.11 -33.64
C SER A 6 -4.76 30.02 -33.09
N ILE A 7 -4.70 28.82 -33.67
CA ILE A 7 -5.31 27.62 -33.11
C ILE A 7 -4.40 27.18 -31.95
N LEU A 8 -4.79 27.49 -30.71
CA LEU A 8 -4.20 26.87 -29.53
C LEU A 8 -4.56 25.38 -29.54
N PHE A 9 -3.59 24.53 -29.86
CA PHE A 9 -3.65 23.11 -29.52
C PHE A 9 -3.54 22.98 -28.00
N LEU A 10 -4.67 22.92 -27.32
CA LEU A 10 -4.76 22.39 -25.97
C LEU A 10 -4.53 20.88 -26.08
N PHE A 11 -3.28 20.45 -25.91
CA PHE A 11 -2.99 19.05 -25.62
C PHE A 11 -3.69 18.73 -24.29
N PRO A 12 -4.61 17.76 -24.23
CA PRO A 12 -5.05 17.23 -22.96
C PRO A 12 -3.82 16.60 -22.33
N VAL A 13 -3.36 17.21 -21.24
CA VAL A 13 -2.44 16.54 -20.32
C VAL A 13 -3.27 15.40 -19.77
N MET A 14 -3.12 14.20 -20.35
CA MET A 14 -3.62 12.99 -19.73
C MET A 14 -2.84 12.85 -18.42
N SER A 15 -3.39 13.45 -17.37
CA SER A 15 -3.06 13.09 -16.00
C SER A 15 -3.41 11.62 -15.92
N PHE A 16 -2.40 10.76 -15.90
CA PHE A 16 -2.53 9.40 -15.39
C PHE A 16 -2.85 9.53 -13.90
N ALA A 17 -4.08 9.94 -13.58
CA ALA A 17 -4.68 9.64 -12.30
C ALA A 17 -4.96 8.14 -12.39
N GLN A 18 -3.97 7.35 -12.00
CA GLN A 18 -4.14 5.93 -11.73
C GLN A 18 -5.34 5.85 -10.78
N GLU A 19 -6.42 5.21 -11.22
CA GLU A 19 -7.67 5.11 -10.47
C GLU A 19 -7.38 4.49 -9.10
N THR A 20 -7.26 5.33 -8.07
CA THR A 20 -7.31 4.86 -6.69
C THR A 20 -8.78 4.53 -6.43
N ALA A 21 -9.07 3.30 -6.03
CA ALA A 21 -10.42 2.90 -5.65
C ALA A 21 -11.04 3.95 -4.70
N GLU A 22 -12.34 4.24 -4.88
CA GLU A 22 -13.08 5.08 -3.92
C GLU A 22 -13.22 4.32 -2.59
N VAL A 23 -12.22 4.44 -1.73
CA VAL A 23 -12.20 3.83 -0.40
C VAL A 23 -13.00 4.63 0.62
N SER A 24 -13.65 3.92 1.54
CA SER A 24 -14.37 4.54 2.65
C SER A 24 -13.43 5.30 3.59
N SER A 25 -14.00 6.19 4.40
CA SER A 25 -13.22 6.94 5.40
C SER A 25 -12.57 6.00 6.42
N GLU A 26 -13.23 4.90 6.77
CA GLU A 26 -12.76 3.91 7.74
C GLU A 26 -11.54 3.14 7.21
N GLU A 27 -11.57 2.72 5.94
CA GLU A 27 -10.45 2.04 5.26
C GLU A 27 -9.21 2.92 5.22
N ARG A 28 -9.40 4.18 4.84
CA ARG A 28 -8.33 5.17 4.79
C ARG A 28 -7.78 5.44 6.18
N GLU A 29 -8.64 5.59 7.19
CA GLU A 29 -8.23 5.83 8.56
C GLU A 29 -7.41 4.67 9.12
N PHE A 30 -7.85 3.43 8.91
CA PHE A 30 -7.09 2.24 9.31
C PHE A 30 -5.70 2.22 8.68
N ALA A 31 -5.60 2.32 7.35
CA ALA A 31 -4.31 2.28 6.65
C ALA A 31 -3.37 3.41 7.13
N LEU A 32 -3.91 4.61 7.33
CA LEU A 32 -3.14 5.75 7.83
C LEU A 32 -2.69 5.57 9.29
N ASN A 33 -3.49 4.92 10.13
CA ASN A 33 -3.11 4.61 11.51
C ASN A 33 -2.00 3.56 11.58
N VAL A 34 -2.05 2.54 10.71
CA VAL A 34 -0.95 1.57 10.53
C VAL A 34 0.35 2.29 10.15
N ILE A 35 0.30 3.15 9.12
CA ILE A 35 1.48 3.90 8.69
C ILE A 35 2.00 4.84 9.78
N LYS A 36 1.10 5.53 10.47
CA LYS A 36 1.48 6.39 11.59
C LYS A 36 2.20 5.58 12.68
N ALA A 37 1.69 4.40 13.04
CA ALA A 37 2.31 3.54 14.04
C ALA A 37 3.73 3.12 13.64
N ILE A 38 3.96 2.78 12.37
CA ILE A 38 5.31 2.46 11.85
C ILE A 38 6.23 3.68 11.94
N ILE A 39 5.77 4.86 11.47
CA ILE A 39 6.57 6.10 11.47
C ILE A 39 6.91 6.56 12.89
N GLU A 40 5.98 6.39 13.83
CA GLU A 40 6.17 6.79 15.24
C GLU A 40 6.78 5.67 16.10
N HIS A 41 7.18 4.55 15.47
CA HIS A 41 7.72 3.36 16.14
C HIS A 41 6.82 2.77 17.24
N ASP A 42 5.50 2.95 17.13
CA ASP A 42 4.48 2.27 17.93
C ASP A 42 4.25 0.84 17.41
N CYS A 43 5.24 -0.02 17.64
CA CYS A 43 5.26 -1.36 17.08
C CYS A 43 4.24 -2.31 17.71
N ASP A 44 3.69 -1.97 18.88
CA ASP A 44 2.58 -2.75 19.47
C ASP A 44 1.27 -2.46 18.74
N THR A 45 0.97 -1.19 18.43
CA THR A 45 -0.19 -0.84 17.59
C THR A 45 -0.06 -1.45 16.20
N TYR A 46 1.12 -1.37 15.57
CA TYR A 46 1.36 -2.02 14.28
C TYR A 46 1.14 -3.54 14.36
N TYR A 47 1.75 -4.22 15.33
CA TYR A 47 1.56 -5.66 15.53
C TYR A 47 0.10 -6.04 15.75
N ASN A 48 -0.63 -5.26 16.56
CA ASN A 48 -2.04 -5.51 16.84
C ASN A 48 -2.93 -5.26 15.62
N SER A 49 -2.51 -4.46 14.64
CA SER A 49 -3.28 -4.26 13.40
C SER A 49 -3.30 -5.48 12.47
N ILE A 50 -2.48 -6.49 12.74
CA ILE A 50 -2.34 -7.69 11.92
C ILE A 50 -3.28 -8.79 12.44
N ASP A 51 -3.93 -9.49 11.52
CA ASP A 51 -4.78 -10.64 11.83
C ASP A 51 -3.98 -11.78 12.47
N ASP A 52 -4.63 -12.63 13.27
CA ASP A 52 -3.94 -13.72 13.97
C ASP A 52 -3.36 -14.76 12.99
N SER A 53 -3.99 -14.95 11.83
CA SER A 53 -3.43 -15.71 10.71
C SER A 53 -3.15 -14.76 9.55
N VAL A 54 -1.87 -14.45 9.33
CA VAL A 54 -1.46 -13.57 8.26
C VAL A 54 -0.75 -14.35 7.16
N VAL A 55 -0.98 -13.94 5.92
CA VAL A 55 -0.23 -14.44 4.78
C VAL A 55 0.99 -13.56 4.56
N LEU A 56 2.17 -14.17 4.61
CA LEU A 56 3.39 -13.51 4.17
C LEU A 56 3.60 -13.83 2.69
N TYR A 57 3.65 -12.80 1.87
CA TYR A 57 3.99 -12.93 0.46
C TYR A 57 5.46 -12.62 0.21
N LEU A 58 6.24 -13.65 -0.17
CA LEU A 58 7.63 -13.53 -0.60
C LEU A 58 7.69 -13.85 -2.09
N ARG A 59 7.85 -12.84 -2.96
CA ARG A 59 7.92 -12.91 -4.44
C ARG A 59 8.00 -14.35 -4.99
N ALA A 60 6.85 -14.87 -5.43
CA ALA A 60 6.56 -16.22 -5.98
C ALA A 60 6.17 -17.35 -5.00
N GLN A 61 6.19 -17.14 -3.68
CA GLN A 61 5.62 -18.04 -2.67
C GLN A 61 4.99 -17.25 -1.54
N ASP A 62 3.70 -17.38 -1.37
CA ASP A 62 3.04 -17.05 -0.10
C ASP A 62 3.18 -18.20 0.90
N THR A 63 3.01 -17.87 2.17
CA THR A 63 2.90 -18.83 3.27
C THR A 63 1.98 -18.27 4.34
N ILE A 64 1.13 -19.13 4.91
CA ILE A 64 0.30 -18.78 6.07
C ILE A 64 1.16 -18.99 7.31
N VAL A 65 1.31 -17.94 8.12
CA VAL A 65 2.05 -18.00 9.37
C VAL A 65 1.19 -17.39 10.47
N ALA A 66 1.18 -18.02 11.64
CA ALA A 66 0.54 -17.41 12.80
C ALA A 66 1.28 -16.12 13.18
N LYS A 67 0.54 -15.05 13.45
CA LYS A 67 1.11 -13.76 13.85
C LYS A 67 2.06 -13.89 15.04
N THR A 68 1.73 -14.75 16.00
CA THR A 68 2.56 -15.02 17.19
C THR A 68 3.95 -15.56 16.85
N ASP A 69 4.06 -16.35 15.77
CA ASP A 69 5.34 -16.93 15.34
C ASP A 69 6.25 -15.89 14.65
N MET A 70 5.67 -14.73 14.29
CA MET A 70 6.35 -13.63 13.62
C MET A 70 6.48 -12.36 14.47
N GLU A 71 6.10 -12.39 15.75
CA GLU A 71 6.06 -11.18 16.59
C GLU A 71 7.38 -10.41 16.55
N ARG A 72 8.52 -11.11 16.72
CA ARG A 72 9.84 -10.48 16.70
C ARG A 72 10.15 -9.86 15.33
N GLN A 73 9.82 -10.55 14.24
CA GLN A 73 10.07 -10.12 12.88
C GLN A 73 9.23 -8.89 12.52
N ILE A 74 7.94 -8.90 12.88
CA ILE A 74 7.02 -7.78 12.67
C ILE A 74 7.47 -6.54 13.46
N LYS A 75 7.79 -6.72 14.75
CA LYS A 75 8.27 -5.61 15.59
C LYS A 75 9.60 -5.07 15.08
N MET A 76 10.51 -5.94 14.65
CA MET A 76 11.77 -5.53 14.04
C MET A 76 11.53 -4.76 12.74
N LEU A 77 10.64 -5.22 11.87
CA LEU A 77 10.26 -4.52 10.64
C LEU A 77 9.79 -3.11 10.96
N CYS A 78 8.87 -2.92 11.91
CA CYS A 78 8.42 -1.60 12.36
C CYS A 78 9.59 -0.70 12.82
N GLN A 79 10.56 -1.24 13.55
CA GLN A 79 11.71 -0.47 14.02
C GLN A 79 12.64 -0.01 12.89
N ILE A 80 12.83 -0.84 11.86
CA ILE A 80 13.80 -0.57 10.78
C ILE A 80 13.16 0.04 9.53
N SER A 81 11.83 0.11 9.48
CA SER A 81 11.09 0.57 8.30
C SER A 81 11.33 2.03 7.98
N ILE A 82 11.68 2.85 8.97
CA ILE A 82 12.05 4.25 8.75
C ILE A 82 13.56 4.34 8.70
N LYS A 83 14.10 4.72 7.54
CA LYS A 83 15.54 4.84 7.32
C LYS A 83 16.10 6.23 7.67
N ASN A 84 15.22 7.20 7.88
CA ASN A 84 15.58 8.59 8.13
C ASN A 84 14.64 9.25 9.14
N ASP A 85 15.19 9.65 10.29
CA ASP A 85 14.48 10.26 11.42
C ASP A 85 13.78 11.60 11.10
N SER A 86 14.09 12.21 9.95
CA SER A 86 13.39 13.41 9.47
C SER A 86 11.98 13.09 8.92
N LEU A 87 11.68 11.82 8.65
CA LEU A 87 10.35 11.39 8.25
C LEU A 87 9.42 11.41 9.46
N ASN A 88 8.43 12.28 9.43
CA ASN A 88 7.30 12.25 10.35
C ASN A 88 5.99 12.07 9.59
N PHE A 89 4.91 11.78 10.31
CA PHE A 89 3.63 11.47 9.69
C PHE A 89 3.02 12.64 8.90
N ALA A 90 3.31 13.88 9.29
CA ALA A 90 2.89 15.07 8.53
C ALA A 90 3.63 15.19 7.19
N TYR A 91 4.95 14.93 7.20
CA TYR A 91 5.75 14.84 5.97
C TYR A 91 5.24 13.73 5.07
N TYR A 92 4.95 12.54 5.63
CA TYR A 92 4.42 11.41 4.89
C TYR A 92 3.15 11.78 4.12
N LYS A 93 2.12 12.30 4.82
CA LYS A 93 0.84 12.68 4.19
C LYS A 93 1.01 13.71 3.05
N LYS A 94 1.99 14.60 3.17
CA LYS A 94 2.25 15.62 2.16
C LYS A 94 2.95 15.03 0.93
N ASN A 95 3.98 14.21 1.14
CA ASN A 95 4.94 13.86 0.10
C ASN A 95 4.75 12.45 -0.48
N PHE A 96 3.97 11.58 0.15
CA PHE A 96 3.69 10.24 -0.34
C PHE A 96 2.28 10.16 -0.92
N GLU A 97 2.16 9.40 -2.00
CA GLU A 97 0.89 9.02 -2.61
C GLU A 97 0.39 7.75 -1.92
N GLN A 98 -0.92 7.70 -1.70
CA GLN A 98 -1.60 6.58 -1.06
C GLN A 98 -2.49 5.96 -2.10
N GLN A 99 -2.12 4.78 -2.58
CA GLN A 99 -2.91 4.05 -3.56
C GLN A 99 -3.72 2.99 -2.84
N PHE A 100 -4.99 2.91 -3.23
CA PHE A 100 -5.91 1.88 -2.77
C PHE A 100 -6.45 1.16 -3.99
N ILE A 101 -6.40 -0.16 -3.97
CA ILE A 101 -6.79 -1.01 -5.09
C ILE A 101 -7.77 -2.05 -4.55
N ASP A 102 -8.98 -2.06 -5.11
CA ASP A 102 -10.05 -2.96 -4.67
C ASP A 102 -9.85 -4.40 -5.20
N THR A 103 -10.58 -5.34 -4.60
CA THR A 103 -10.62 -6.75 -5.00
C THR A 103 -10.84 -6.99 -6.48
N LYS A 104 -11.71 -6.22 -7.12
CA LYS A 104 -12.07 -6.41 -8.52
C LYS A 104 -10.89 -6.07 -9.42
N THR A 105 -10.21 -4.98 -9.11
CA THR A 105 -8.99 -4.53 -9.81
C THR A 105 -7.83 -5.46 -9.50
N LEU A 106 -7.72 -5.96 -8.26
CA LEU A 106 -6.77 -7.01 -7.88
C LEU A 106 -7.05 -8.35 -8.56
N ALA A 107 -8.30 -8.74 -8.79
CA ALA A 107 -8.62 -10.00 -9.45
C ALA A 107 -8.43 -9.94 -10.97
N ASP A 108 -8.34 -8.74 -11.56
CA ASP A 108 -8.18 -8.56 -12.99
C ASP A 108 -6.75 -8.89 -13.43
N LYS A 109 -6.63 -9.98 -14.21
CA LYS A 109 -5.35 -10.47 -14.73
C LYS A 109 -4.67 -9.49 -15.69
N GLU A 110 -5.39 -8.53 -16.26
CA GLU A 110 -4.82 -7.55 -17.20
C GLU A 110 -4.18 -6.34 -16.49
N PHE A 111 -4.60 -6.02 -15.27
CA PHE A 111 -4.00 -4.97 -14.43
C PHE A 111 -2.50 -5.23 -14.18
N TYR A 112 -2.13 -6.50 -14.16
CA TYR A 112 -0.80 -7.03 -13.92
C TYR A 112 0.22 -6.85 -15.04
N ARG A 113 -0.15 -6.27 -16.19
CA ARG A 113 0.79 -6.09 -17.33
C ARG A 113 1.67 -4.85 -17.26
N SER A 114 1.45 -3.91 -16.34
CA SER A 114 2.10 -2.59 -16.37
C SER A 114 3.12 -2.33 -15.25
N GLY A 115 3.25 -3.21 -14.25
CA GLY A 115 4.24 -3.10 -13.18
C GLY A 115 4.57 -4.45 -12.54
N GLU A 116 5.86 -4.79 -12.46
CA GLU A 116 6.38 -6.06 -11.92
C GLU A 116 5.82 -6.43 -10.53
N GLU A 117 5.63 -5.44 -9.64
CA GLU A 117 5.19 -5.66 -8.24
C GLU A 117 3.68 -5.78 -8.05
N ILE A 118 2.88 -5.27 -8.99
CA ILE A 118 1.44 -5.49 -8.94
C ILE A 118 1.16 -6.86 -9.55
N SER A 119 1.90 -7.25 -10.61
CA SER A 119 1.75 -8.52 -11.33
C SER A 119 1.79 -9.80 -10.49
N THR A 120 2.30 -9.68 -9.27
CA THR A 120 2.60 -10.74 -8.32
C THR A 120 1.42 -11.24 -7.48
N LEU A 121 0.35 -10.45 -7.29
CA LEU A 121 -0.82 -10.88 -6.48
C LEU A 121 -1.69 -11.94 -7.18
N GLY A 122 -1.63 -12.03 -8.51
CA GLY A 122 -2.27 -13.12 -9.27
C GLY A 122 -1.57 -14.49 -9.14
N GLY A 123 -0.44 -14.57 -8.40
CA GLY A 123 0.38 -15.77 -8.21
C GLY A 123 0.36 -16.36 -6.80
N LEU A 124 -0.58 -15.94 -5.95
CA LEU A 124 -0.77 -16.43 -4.59
C LEU A 124 -1.29 -17.88 -4.60
N LYS A 125 -0.69 -18.77 -3.81
CA LYS A 125 -1.04 -20.20 -3.72
C LYS A 125 -1.88 -20.55 -2.50
N PHE A 126 -1.68 -19.82 -1.40
CA PHE A 126 -2.33 -20.03 -0.11
C PHE A 126 -3.28 -18.90 0.27
N TYR A 127 -3.23 -17.78 -0.43
CA TYR A 127 -4.18 -16.68 -0.27
C TYR A 127 -5.06 -16.50 -1.51
N GLU A 128 -6.37 -16.54 -1.29
CA GLU A 128 -7.36 -16.16 -2.29
C GLU A 128 -7.86 -14.75 -1.94
N ILE A 129 -7.87 -13.87 -2.93
CA ILE A 129 -8.46 -12.53 -2.79
C ILE A 129 -9.96 -12.70 -2.61
N GLU A 130 -10.53 -12.18 -1.52
CA GLU A 130 -11.96 -12.25 -1.23
C GLU A 130 -12.60 -10.88 -1.25
N GLU A 131 -13.91 -10.83 -1.45
CA GLU A 131 -14.70 -9.61 -1.37
C GLU A 131 -14.40 -8.80 -0.09
N GLY A 132 -14.17 -7.50 -0.25
CA GLY A 132 -13.78 -6.61 0.84
C GLY A 132 -12.27 -6.47 1.07
N ASP A 133 -11.42 -7.18 0.33
CA ASP A 133 -9.98 -6.90 0.33
C ASP A 133 -9.66 -5.56 -0.31
N ILE A 134 -8.67 -4.89 0.29
CA ILE A 134 -8.14 -3.66 -0.26
C ILE A 134 -6.64 -3.74 -0.16
N PHE A 135 -5.96 -3.67 -1.30
CA PHE A 135 -4.53 -3.47 -1.32
C PHE A 135 -4.23 -1.99 -1.12
N PHE A 136 -3.34 -1.71 -0.18
CA PHE A 136 -2.83 -0.40 0.11
C PHE A 136 -1.35 -0.34 -0.27
N ASP A 137 -0.98 0.67 -1.07
CA ASP A 137 0.42 1.04 -1.32
C ASP A 137 0.65 2.49 -0.86
N GLY A 138 1.38 2.63 0.23
CA GLY A 138 1.79 3.90 0.81
C GLY A 138 3.23 4.30 0.50
N ALA A 139 3.97 3.53 -0.31
CA ALA A 139 5.41 3.71 -0.45
C ALA A 139 5.81 4.72 -1.54
N TYR A 140 4.87 5.14 -2.38
CA TYR A 140 5.18 5.97 -3.54
C TYR A 140 5.45 7.44 -3.17
N HIS A 141 6.70 7.88 -3.29
CA HIS A 141 7.12 9.26 -3.02
C HIS A 141 6.86 10.19 -4.23
N LYS A 142 6.01 11.21 -4.07
CA LYS A 142 5.62 12.15 -5.15
C LYS A 142 6.81 12.95 -5.72
N PRO A 143 7.74 13.48 -4.89
CA PRO A 143 8.94 14.14 -5.41
C PRO A 143 9.93 13.16 -6.05
N ARG A 144 10.51 13.53 -7.20
CA ARG A 144 11.59 12.78 -7.88
C ARG A 144 12.89 12.68 -7.07
N ASN A 145 13.05 13.49 -6.03
CA ASN A 145 14.17 13.37 -5.11
C ASN A 145 13.88 12.22 -4.12
N ARG A 146 14.19 10.99 -4.55
CA ARG A 146 14.09 9.79 -3.71
C ARG A 146 15.27 9.79 -2.74
N MET A 147 15.11 10.48 -1.61
CA MET A 147 15.86 10.01 -0.44
C MET A 147 15.16 8.73 0.00
N ASP A 148 15.94 7.68 0.27
CA ASP A 148 15.38 6.39 0.74
C ASP A 148 14.85 6.58 2.17
N PHE A 149 13.62 7.05 2.29
CA PHE A 149 12.98 7.34 3.59
C PHE A 149 12.47 6.08 4.28
N ILE A 150 12.03 5.08 3.53
CA ILE A 150 11.31 3.92 4.04
C ILE A 150 11.83 2.58 3.48
N LEU A 151 11.45 1.49 4.13
CA LEU A 151 11.36 0.15 3.53
C LEU A 151 9.94 -0.05 3.02
N ASP A 152 9.80 -0.22 1.71
CA ASP A 152 8.50 -0.25 1.03
C ASP A 152 7.58 -1.38 1.53
N ASP A 153 8.15 -2.52 1.92
CA ASP A 153 7.42 -3.73 2.34
C ASP A 153 6.44 -3.48 3.48
N ALA A 154 6.82 -2.67 4.47
CA ALA A 154 5.96 -2.37 5.63
C ALA A 154 4.82 -1.39 5.28
N PHE A 155 4.92 -0.72 4.14
CA PHE A 155 3.97 0.29 3.67
C PHE A 155 3.04 -0.26 2.57
N LYS A 156 3.16 -1.55 2.26
CA LYS A 156 2.34 -2.27 1.28
C LYS A 156 1.68 -3.48 1.93
N PHE A 157 0.37 -3.56 1.88
CA PHE A 157 -0.38 -4.67 2.51
C PHE A 157 -1.80 -4.80 1.97
N ILE A 158 -2.41 -5.96 2.18
CA ILE A 158 -3.86 -6.15 1.99
C ILE A 158 -4.54 -6.10 3.35
N MET A 159 -5.61 -5.33 3.42
CA MET A 159 -6.48 -5.21 4.58
C MET A 159 -7.90 -5.70 4.29
N ARG A 160 -8.56 -6.23 5.32
CA ARG A 160 -9.97 -6.68 5.29
C ARG A 160 -10.61 -6.45 6.65
N LYS A 161 -11.93 -6.30 6.66
CA LYS A 161 -12.73 -6.29 7.89
C LYS A 161 -12.91 -7.70 8.45
N VAL A 162 -12.30 -7.99 9.60
CA VAL A 162 -12.41 -9.25 10.35
C VAL A 162 -13.15 -8.98 11.65
N ASN A 163 -14.26 -9.68 11.90
CA ASN A 163 -15.10 -9.48 13.09
C ASN A 163 -15.54 -8.03 13.33
N GLY A 164 -15.73 -7.26 12.24
CA GLY A 164 -16.16 -5.87 12.32
C GLY A 164 -15.04 -4.84 12.44
N GLU A 165 -13.77 -5.25 12.44
CA GLU A 165 -12.62 -4.35 12.51
C GLU A 165 -11.64 -4.61 11.35
N TYR A 166 -11.03 -3.56 10.80
CA TYR A 166 -10.00 -3.76 9.77
C TYR A 166 -8.74 -4.38 10.37
N ARG A 167 -8.17 -5.35 9.63
CA ARG A 167 -6.92 -6.04 9.95
C ARG A 167 -6.07 -6.19 8.69
N ILE A 168 -4.76 -6.21 8.86
CA ILE A 168 -3.83 -6.65 7.82
C ILE A 168 -3.89 -8.17 7.74
N ILE A 169 -4.24 -8.69 6.57
CA ILE A 169 -4.37 -10.14 6.32
C ILE A 169 -3.28 -10.66 5.40
N LEU A 170 -2.63 -9.78 4.64
CA LEU A 170 -1.46 -10.11 3.83
C LEU A 170 -0.41 -9.01 3.90
N MET A 171 0.82 -9.41 4.21
CA MET A 171 2.01 -8.56 4.17
C MET A 171 2.81 -8.87 2.90
N THR A 172 3.19 -7.83 2.14
CA THR A 172 3.97 -7.97 0.90
C THR A 172 5.44 -7.59 1.13
N ASN A 173 6.35 -8.24 0.40
CA ASN A 173 7.80 -7.98 0.35
C ASN A 173 8.26 -7.87 -1.12
#